data_AF-A0A059C7Q3-F1
#
_entry.id   AF-A0A059C7Q3-F1
#
_cell.length_a   1.000
_cell.length_b   1.000
_cell.length_c   1.000
_cell.angle_alpha   90.00
_cell.angle_beta   90.00
_cell.angle_gamma   90.00
#
_symmetry.space_group_name_H-M   'P 1'
#
loop_
_entity.id
_entity.type
_entity.pdbx_description
1 polymer ?
#
loop_
_entity_poly.entity_id
_entity_poly.type
_entity_poly.pdbx_seq_one_letter_code
_entity_poly.pdbx_strand_id
1 'polypeptide(L)' 'MEALDVLIIQWQRTGFTAAEVAEKFSACSLYVTCEPCIMCASALSIIGIKEVYYGCANDKFGGCGSILSLHSSSSEAGI' A
#
# COMPACT_ATOMS: atom_id res chain seq x y z
N MET A 1 7.18 -12.11 -3.25
CA MET A 1 8.25 -11.40 -2.53
C MET A 1 9.09 -10.60 -3.51
N GLU A 2 9.65 -11.23 -4.56
CA GLU A 2 10.43 -10.59 -5.64
C GLU A 2 9.82 -9.34 -6.33
N ALA A 3 8.49 -9.25 -6.46
CA ALA A 3 7.87 -8.18 -7.23
C ALA A 3 8.05 -6.78 -6.60
N LEU A 4 8.16 -6.69 -5.27
CA LEU A 4 8.36 -5.42 -4.57
C LEU A 4 9.81 -4.94 -4.70
N ASP A 5 10.77 -5.86 -4.61
CA ASP A 5 12.19 -5.55 -4.79
C ASP A 5 12.47 -5.08 -6.23
N VAL A 6 11.84 -5.72 -7.22
CA VAL A 6 11.89 -5.27 -8.62
C VAL A 6 11.29 -3.88 -8.79
N LEU A 7 10.16 -3.59 -8.14
CA LEU A 7 9.52 -2.27 -8.20
C LEU A 7 10.39 -1.17 -7.56
N ILE A 8 11.01 -1.44 -6.41
CA ILE A 8 11.91 -0.48 -5.74
C ILE A 8 13.15 -0.21 -6.62
N ILE A 9 13.74 -1.24 -7.20
CA ILE A 9 14.88 -1.10 -8.12
C ILE A 9 14.48 -0.34 -9.40
N GLN A 10 13.27 -0.57 -9.91
CA GLN A 10 12.77 0.14 -11.10
C GLN A 10 12.47 1.62 -10.81
N TRP A 11 11.93 1.95 -9.64
CA TRP A 11 11.74 3.36 -9.24
C TRP A 11 13.05 4.14 -9.25
N GLN A 12 14.13 3.56 -8.69
CA GLN A 12 15.45 4.18 -8.73
C GLN A 12 15.95 4.47 -10.16
N ARG A 13 15.49 3.69 -11.16
CA ARG A 13 15.85 3.89 -12.57
C ARG A 13 14.96 4.90 -13.30
N THR A 14 13.74 5.14 -12.84
CA THR A 14 12.80 6.08 -13.48
C THR A 14 13.02 7.55 -13.09
N GLY A 15 13.82 7.81 -12.06
CA GLY A 15 14.16 9.18 -11.63
C GLY A 15 13.05 9.91 -10.87
N PHE A 16 11.92 9.27 -10.59
CA PHE A 16 10.88 9.83 -9.74
C PHE A 16 11.25 9.71 -8.26
N THR A 17 10.99 10.78 -7.52
CA THR A 17 11.04 10.79 -6.06
C THR A 17 9.83 10.08 -5.48
N ALA A 18 9.94 9.59 -4.25
CA ALA A 18 8.81 8.98 -3.53
C ALA A 18 7.60 9.94 -3.42
N ALA A 19 7.87 11.25 -3.29
CA ALA A 19 6.83 12.27 -3.24
C ALA A 19 6.05 12.39 -4.56
N GLU A 20 6.74 12.42 -5.71
CA GLU A 20 6.10 12.50 -7.02
C GLU A 20 5.28 11.24 -7.34
N VAL A 21 5.77 10.07 -6.92
CA VAL A 21 5.00 8.84 -7.01
C VAL A 21 3.75 8.93 -6.15
N ALA A 22 3.89 9.28 -4.88
CA ALA A 22 2.77 9.42 -3.95
C ALA A 22 1.74 10.42 -4.47
N GLU A 23 2.16 11.56 -5.01
CA GLU A 23 1.26 12.54 -5.62
C GLU A 23 0.44 11.93 -6.76
N LYS A 24 1.09 11.24 -7.70
CA LYS A 24 0.42 10.60 -8.84
C LYS A 24 -0.58 9.53 -8.41
N PHE A 25 -0.19 8.64 -7.49
CA PHE A 25 -1.05 7.55 -7.04
C PHE A 25 -2.11 8.00 -6.03
N SER A 26 -1.94 9.15 -5.39
CA SER A 26 -2.94 9.69 -4.47
C SER A 26 -4.25 10.10 -5.14
N ALA A 27 -4.25 10.27 -6.46
CA ALA A 27 -5.44 10.52 -7.27
C ALA A 27 -6.15 9.22 -7.70
N CYS A 28 -5.58 8.05 -7.41
CA CYS A 28 -6.13 6.75 -7.77
C CYS A 28 -6.87 6.12 -6.58
N SER A 29 -8.06 5.58 -6.85
CA SER A 29 -8.76 4.68 -5.93
C SER A 29 -8.61 3.24 -6.43
N LEU A 30 -8.20 2.33 -5.55
CA LEU A 30 -7.97 0.93 -5.90
C LEU A 30 -9.21 0.08 -5.57
N TYR A 31 -9.68 -0.70 -6.53
CA TYR A 31 -10.77 -1.66 -6.35
C TYR A 31 -10.23 -3.07 -6.52
N VAL A 32 -10.42 -3.91 -5.50
CA VAL A 32 -9.99 -5.31 -5.49
C VAL A 32 -11.12 -6.20 -4.98
N THR A 33 -11.12 -7.48 -5.33
CA THR A 33 -12.20 -8.38 -4.90
C THR A 33 -12.08 -8.81 -3.45
N CYS A 34 -10.86 -8.96 -2.94
CA CYS A 34 -10.55 -9.39 -1.59
C CYS A 34 -9.61 -8.39 -0.92
N GLU A 35 -9.73 -8.27 0.40
CA GLU A 35 -8.90 -7.38 1.22
C GLU A 35 -7.41 -7.62 0.97
N PRO A 36 -6.62 -6.53 0.72
CA PRO A 36 -5.19 -6.63 0.57
C PRO A 36 -4.55 -7.33 1.75
N CYS A 37 -3.62 -8.25 1.50
CA CYS A 37 -2.83 -8.82 2.58
C CYS A 37 -1.87 -7.77 3.17
N ILE A 38 -1.29 -8.04 4.34
CA ILE A 38 -0.32 -7.16 5.03
C ILE A 38 0.75 -6.62 4.07
N MET A 39 1.37 -7.48 3.27
CA MET A 39 2.40 -7.07 2.29
C MET A 39 1.86 -6.07 1.26
N CYS A 40 0.69 -6.34 0.70
CA CYS A 40 0.06 -5.45 -0.27
C CYS A 40 -0.36 -4.13 0.38
N ALA A 41 -0.97 -4.17 1.56
CA ALA A 41 -1.37 -2.97 2.30
C ALA A 41 -0.17 -2.07 2.63
N SER A 42 0.97 -2.63 3.05
CA SER A 42 2.22 -1.88 3.25
C SER A 42 2.72 -1.23 1.97
N ALA A 43 2.73 -1.98 0.86
CA ALA A 43 3.16 -1.46 -0.43
C ALA A 43 2.27 -0.31 -0.94
N LEU A 44 0.96 -0.45 -0.81
CA LEU A 44 -0.01 0.58 -1.20
C LEU A 44 0.18 1.88 -0.39
N SER A 45 0.50 1.74 0.90
CA SER A 45 0.85 2.87 1.77
C SER A 45 2.13 3.57 1.30
N ILE A 46 3.19 2.82 0.96
CA ILE A 46 4.45 3.38 0.44
C ILE A 46 4.24 4.10 -0.90
N ILE A 47 3.39 3.55 -1.78
CA ILE A 47 3.07 4.12 -3.09
C ILE A 47 2.18 5.37 -2.96
N GLY A 48 1.51 5.58 -1.82
CA GLY A 48 0.68 6.76 -1.58
C GLY A 48 -0.77 6.63 -2.09
N ILE A 49 -1.29 5.41 -2.25
CA ILE A 49 -2.72 5.21 -2.56
C ILE A 49 -3.56 5.56 -1.33
N LYS A 50 -4.55 6.44 -1.52
CA LYS A 50 -5.39 6.94 -0.42
C LYS A 50 -6.59 6.06 -0.11
N GLU A 51 -7.16 5.42 -1.11
CA GLU A 51 -8.45 4.73 -0.99
C GLU A 51 -8.37 3.34 -1.61
N VAL A 52 -8.82 2.34 -0.86
CA VAL A 52 -8.92 0.95 -1.30
C VAL A 52 -10.29 0.41 -0.94
N TYR A 53 -11.00 -0.10 -1.95
CA TYR A 53 -12.31 -0.73 -1.81
C TYR A 53 -12.17 -2.22 -2.11
N TYR A 54 -12.71 -3.06 -1.22
CA TYR A 54 -12.66 -4.50 -1.36
C TYR A 54 -13.99 -5.19 -1.07
N GLY A 55 -14.23 -6.32 -1.74
CA GLY A 55 -15.50 -7.05 -1.66
C GLY A 55 -15.62 -7.94 -0.41
N CYS A 56 -14.57 -8.69 -0.07
CA CYS A 56 -14.55 -9.56 1.10
C CYS A 56 -13.31 -9.37 1.97
N ALA A 57 -13.44 -9.73 3.26
CA ALA A 57 -12.34 -9.75 4.22
C ALA A 57 -11.33 -10.87 3.92
N ASN A 58 -10.09 -10.68 4.36
CA ASN A 58 -9.02 -11.67 4.26
C ASN A 58 -8.65 -12.19 5.66
N ASP A 59 -9.32 -13.26 6.07
CA ASP A 59 -9.25 -13.82 7.43
C ASP A 59 -7.89 -14.42 7.81
N LYS A 60 -6.98 -14.62 6.85
CA LYS A 60 -5.67 -15.22 7.11
C LYS A 60 -4.55 -14.18 7.15
N PHE A 61 -4.62 -13.18 6.27
CA PHE A 61 -3.50 -12.26 6.03
C PHE A 61 -3.92 -10.80 5.83
N GLY A 62 -5.17 -10.42 6.12
CA GLY A 62 -5.72 -9.09 5.84
C GLY A 62 -4.96 -7.94 6.52
N GLY A 63 -4.52 -6.97 5.71
CA GLY A 63 -3.75 -5.80 6.12
C GLY A 63 -4.55 -4.49 6.22
N CYS A 64 -5.86 -4.56 5.98
CA CYS A 64 -6.77 -3.41 6.03
C CYS A 64 -7.80 -3.55 7.17
N GLY A 65 -7.57 -4.41 8.16
CA GLY A 65 -8.43 -4.52 9.35
C GLY A 65 -8.68 -5.94 9.85
N SER A 66 -8.61 -6.96 8.99
CA SER A 66 -8.96 -8.33 9.44
C SER A 66 -7.90 -8.94 10.35
N ILE A 67 -6.61 -8.77 10.04
CA ILE A 67 -5.51 -9.21 10.89
C ILE A 67 -4.71 -8.01 11.42
N LEU A 68 -4.39 -7.06 10.55
CA LEU A 68 -3.65 -5.86 10.89
C LEU A 68 -4.27 -4.65 10.18
N SER A 69 -4.28 -3.49 10.83
CA SER A 69 -4.81 -2.24 10.27
C SER A 69 -3.67 -1.29 9.88
N LEU A 70 -3.09 -1.48 8.70
CA LEU A 70 -1.99 -0.63 8.22
C LEU A 70 -2.47 0.72 7.67
N HIS A 71 -3.71 0.76 7.17
CA HIS A 71 -4.34 1.95 6.63
C HIS A 71 -4.69 3.02 7.70
N SER A 72 -4.71 2.64 8.98
CA SER A 72 -5.09 3.50 10.10
C SER A 72 -3.90 3.94 10.97
N SER A 73 -2.67 3.84 10.44
CA SER A 73 -1.45 4.24 11.14
C SER A 73 -1.49 5.74 11.43
N SER A 74 -2.02 6.12 12.60
CA SER A 74 -1.82 7.46 13.14
C SER A 74 -0.33 7.65 13.34
N SER A 75 0.21 8.77 12.88
CA SER A 75 1.60 9.15 13.01
C SER A 75 1.93 9.38 14.49
N GLU A 76 2.10 8.29 15.25
CA GLU A 76 2.65 8.26 16.59
C GLU A 76 3.70 7.15 16.64
N ALA A 77 4.67 7.29 15.74
CA ALA A 77 6.02 6.79 15.95
C ALA A 77 6.93 8.02 16.17
N GLY A 78 6.69 8.72 17.27
CA GLY A 78 7.79 9.37 17.98
C GLY A 78 8.34 8.34 18.96
N ILE A 79 9.59 7.89 18.82
CA ILE A 79 10.82 8.48 19.37
C ILE A 79 11.98 7.99 18.49
#